data_AF-A0A3N5G0R3-F1
#
_entry.id   AF-A0A3N5G0R3-F1
#
_cell.length_a   1.000
_cell.length_b   1.000
_cell.length_c   1.000
_cell.angle_alpha   90.00
_cell.angle_beta   90.00
_cell.angle_gamma   90.00
#
_symmetry.space_group_name_H-M   'P 1'
#
loop_
_entity.id
_entity.type
_entity.pdbx_description
1 polymer ?
#
loop_
_entity_poly.entity_id
_entity_poly.type
_entity_poly.pdbx_seq_one_letter_code
_entity_poly.pdbx_strand_id
1 'polypeptide(L)'
;TADRIAAALGVSPTAPQRIEAGTLYLLGQAADRGHTYLPRKKLAEEARELLGAPPDLIERAVAALAETEQVILEPLVDPQEQAVLLKSLHTAESGVAARLRALLIQPPLPLEIDLDRALDWFEKTERIALAR
;
A
#
# COMPACT_ATOMS: atom_id res chain seq x y z
N THR A 1 4.91 4.77 26.28
CA THR A 1 4.20 5.04 25.01
C THR A 1 3.66 6.45 25.03
N ALA A 2 3.76 7.15 23.89
CA ALA A 2 3.52 8.59 23.76
C ALA A 2 2.13 9.04 24.26
N ASP A 3 1.11 8.17 24.18
CA ASP A 3 -0.25 8.46 24.66
C ASP A 3 -0.32 8.79 26.15
N ARG A 4 0.53 8.16 26.96
CA ARG A 4 0.58 8.38 28.41
C ARG A 4 1.15 9.75 28.78
N ILE A 5 1.97 10.32 27.89
CA ILE A 5 2.56 11.66 28.05
C ILE A 5 1.58 12.72 27.54
N ALA A 6 0.87 12.45 26.44
CA ALA A 6 -0.17 13.33 25.89
C ALA A 6 -1.36 13.53 26.85
N ALA A 7 -1.79 12.47 27.54
CA ALA A 7 -2.83 12.57 28.57
C ALA A 7 -2.40 13.42 29.78
N ALA A 8 -1.11 13.37 30.14
CA ALA A 8 -0.54 14.19 31.23
C ALA A 8 -0.33 15.66 30.84
N LEU A 9 -0.31 15.98 29.54
CA LEU A 9 -0.13 17.32 28.99
C LEU A 9 -1.45 18.06 28.67
N GLY A 10 -2.60 17.50 29.03
CA GLY A 10 -3.90 18.17 28.86
C GLY A 10 -4.40 18.21 27.41
N VAL A 11 -3.92 17.33 26.54
CA VAL A 11 -4.46 17.20 25.18
C VAL A 11 -5.89 16.66 25.27
N SER A 12 -6.86 17.47 24.86
CA SER A 12 -8.27 17.09 24.85
C SER A 12 -8.45 15.74 24.13
N PRO A 13 -9.30 14.82 24.63
CA PRO A 13 -9.65 13.58 23.93
C PRO A 13 -10.15 13.81 22.50
N THR A 14 -10.69 15.00 22.23
CA THR A 14 -11.23 15.45 20.95
C THR A 14 -10.27 16.33 20.15
N ALA A 15 -9.00 16.44 20.56
CA ALA A 15 -8.01 17.20 19.81
C ALA A 15 -7.87 16.62 18.38
N PRO A 16 -7.99 17.44 17.32
CA PRO A 16 -7.93 16.96 15.94
C PRO A 16 -6.69 16.10 15.66
N GLN A 17 -5.53 16.51 16.17
CA GLN A 17 -4.26 15.81 15.99
C GLN A 17 -4.28 14.40 16.61
N ARG A 18 -5.00 14.20 17.71
CA ARG A 18 -5.17 12.88 18.33
C ARG A 18 -6.03 11.98 17.45
N ILE A 19 -7.09 12.53 16.86
CA ILE A 19 -8.00 11.76 16.01
C ILE A 19 -7.31 11.40 14.70
N GLU A 20 -6.61 12.34 14.08
CA GLU A 20 -5.79 12.10 12.89
C GLU A 20 -4.72 11.02 13.14
N ALA A 21 -3.94 11.15 14.22
CA ALA A 21 -2.94 10.15 14.59
C ALA A 21 -3.56 8.77 14.88
N GLY A 22 -4.71 8.73 15.55
CA GLY A 22 -5.46 7.51 15.80
C GLY A 22 -5.96 6.83 14.53
N THR A 23 -6.46 7.61 13.58
CA THR A 23 -6.90 7.11 12.26
C THR A 23 -5.73 6.54 11.47
N LEU A 24 -4.57 7.22 11.44
CA LEU A 24 -3.35 6.70 10.81
C LEU A 24 -2.86 5.42 11.49
N TYR A 25 -2.94 5.36 12.83
CA TYR A 25 -2.56 4.18 13.59
C TYR A 25 -3.44 2.97 13.25
N LEU A 26 -4.74 3.15 13.08
CA LEU A 26 -5.64 2.07 12.65
C LEU A 26 -5.33 1.58 11.25
N LEU A 27 -5.08 2.48 10.31
CA LEU A 27 -4.64 2.12 8.96
C LEU A 27 -3.30 1.37 8.99
N GLY A 28 -2.35 1.80 9.84
CA GLY A 28 -1.10 1.09 10.07
C GLY A 28 -1.30 -0.32 10.62
N GLN A 29 -2.16 -0.49 11.62
CA GLN A 29 -2.49 -1.81 12.16
C GLN A 29 -3.19 -2.72 11.15
N ALA A 30 -4.02 -2.15 10.27
CA ALA A 30 -4.64 -2.89 9.18
C ALA A 30 -3.58 -3.35 8.17
N ALA A 31 -2.60 -2.48 7.86
CA ALA A 31 -1.46 -2.80 7.02
C ALA A 31 -0.59 -3.91 7.60
N ASP A 32 -0.33 -3.90 8.91
CA ASP A 32 0.39 -4.97 9.60
C ASP A 32 -0.33 -6.33 9.50
N ARG A 33 -1.65 -6.32 9.31
CA ARG A 33 -2.48 -7.51 9.06
C ARG A 33 -2.60 -7.88 7.57
N GLY A 34 -1.92 -7.15 6.70
CA GLY A 34 -1.88 -7.38 5.25
C GLY A 34 -2.95 -6.64 4.44
N HIS A 35 -3.72 -5.72 5.03
CA HIS A 35 -4.65 -4.89 4.29
C HIS A 35 -3.95 -3.71 3.61
N THR A 36 -4.23 -3.45 2.34
CA THR A 36 -3.72 -2.27 1.63
C THR A 36 -4.58 -1.02 1.89
N TYR A 37 -5.85 -1.22 2.25
CA TYR A 37 -6.81 -0.17 2.55
C TYR A 37 -7.83 -0.62 3.60
N LEU A 38 -8.58 0.34 4.15
CA LEU A 38 -9.83 0.07 4.84
C LEU A 38 -10.99 0.81 4.17
N PRO A 39 -12.18 0.19 4.04
CA PRO A 39 -13.38 0.91 3.66
C PRO A 39 -13.67 2.04 4.65
N ARG A 40 -14.08 3.21 4.15
CA ARG A 40 -14.27 4.43 4.95
C ARG A 40 -15.22 4.22 6.13
N LYS A 41 -16.35 3.53 5.95
CA LYS A 41 -17.29 3.24 7.05
C LYS A 41 -16.65 2.35 8.11
N LYS A 42 -15.93 1.31 7.69
CA LYS A 42 -15.24 0.40 8.61
C LYS A 42 -14.15 1.14 9.41
N LEU A 43 -13.37 1.99 8.75
CA LEU A 43 -12.38 2.84 9.42
C LEU A 43 -13.05 3.77 10.44
N ALA A 44 -14.18 4.38 10.09
CA ALA A 44 -14.92 5.26 10.99
C ALA A 44 -15.46 4.52 12.22
N GLU A 45 -15.96 3.29 12.05
CA GLU A 45 -16.40 2.42 13.13
C GLU A 45 -15.25 2.05 14.08
N GLU A 46 -14.12 1.59 13.54
CA GLU A 46 -12.94 1.22 14.32
C GLU A 46 -12.33 2.44 15.04
N ALA A 47 -12.29 3.60 14.38
CA ALA A 47 -11.81 4.86 14.96
C ALA A 47 -12.70 5.34 16.10
N ARG A 48 -14.02 5.22 15.96
CA ARG A 48 -14.97 5.54 17.02
C ARG A 48 -14.74 4.66 18.25
N GLU A 49 -14.56 3.36 18.05
CA GLU A 49 -14.32 2.40 19.14
C GLU A 49 -12.99 2.64 19.85
N LEU A 50 -11.92 2.90 19.09
CA LEU A 50 -10.59 3.15 19.65
C LEU A 50 -10.49 4.51 20.35
N LEU A 51 -11.04 5.56 19.74
CA LEU A 51 -10.78 6.94 20.14
C LEU A 51 -11.88 7.54 21.02
N GLY A 52 -13.07 6.93 21.03
CA GLY A 52 -14.26 7.47 21.68
C GLY A 52 -14.75 8.78 21.05
N ALA A 53 -14.38 9.04 19.79
CA ALA A 53 -14.67 10.29 19.10
C ALA A 53 -16.00 10.22 18.33
N PRO A 54 -16.76 11.33 18.26
CA PRO A 54 -17.93 11.45 17.39
C PRO A 54 -17.61 11.20 15.91
N PRO A 55 -18.54 10.61 15.14
CA PRO A 55 -18.33 10.32 13.71
C PRO A 55 -17.95 11.54 12.88
N ASP A 56 -18.52 12.71 13.16
CA ASP A 56 -18.21 13.96 12.46
C ASP A 56 -16.75 14.39 12.63
N LEU A 57 -16.14 14.16 13.80
CA LEU A 57 -14.73 14.47 14.02
C LEU A 57 -13.81 13.48 13.30
N ILE A 58 -14.21 12.21 13.22
CA ILE A 58 -13.46 11.18 12.49
C ILE A 58 -13.49 11.46 10.99
N GLU A 59 -14.66 11.81 10.44
CA GLU A 59 -14.79 12.19 9.03
C GLU A 59 -13.95 13.43 8.69
N ARG A 60 -13.92 14.42 9.59
CA ARG A 60 -13.06 15.59 9.46
C ARG A 60 -11.58 15.22 9.52
N ALA A 61 -11.19 14.28 10.38
CA ALA A 61 -9.81 13.81 10.44
C ALA A 61 -9.41 13.08 9.15
N VAL A 62 -10.26 12.22 8.60
CA VAL A 62 -10.01 11.56 7.29
C VAL A 62 -9.86 12.61 6.18
N ALA A 63 -10.70 13.63 6.16
CA ALA A 63 -10.59 14.73 5.20
C ALA A 63 -9.28 15.51 5.37
N ALA A 64 -8.91 15.90 6.59
CA ALA A 64 -7.66 16.61 6.87
C ALA A 64 -6.41 15.77 6.51
N LEU A 65 -6.44 14.47 6.78
CA LEU A 65 -5.37 13.54 6.38
C LEU A 65 -5.27 13.42 4.86
N ALA A 66 -6.38 13.52 4.13
CA ALA A 66 -6.37 13.51 2.67
C ALA A 66 -5.83 14.83 2.11
N GLU A 67 -6.23 15.97 2.71
CA GLU A 67 -5.72 17.31 2.36
C GLU A 67 -4.20 17.42 2.58
N THR A 68 -3.68 16.78 3.63
CA THR A 68 -2.24 16.72 3.94
C THR A 68 -1.50 15.59 3.23
N GLU A 69 -2.16 14.89 2.30
CA GLU A 69 -1.65 13.76 1.52
C GLU A 69 -1.09 12.59 2.36
N GLN A 70 -1.50 12.44 3.62
CA GLN A 70 -1.12 11.29 4.43
C GLN A 70 -1.95 10.05 4.07
N VAL A 71 -3.18 10.25 3.62
CA VAL A 71 -4.05 9.21 3.09
C VAL A 71 -4.53 9.53 1.67
N ILE A 72 -4.87 8.50 0.92
CA ILE A 72 -5.51 8.60 -0.39
C ILE A 72 -6.91 7.99 -0.31
N LEU A 73 -7.86 8.64 -0.97
CA LEU A 73 -9.24 8.17 -1.09
C LEU A 73 -9.49 7.68 -2.50
N GLU A 74 -9.91 6.42 -2.64
CA GLU A 74 -10.26 5.83 -3.93
C GLU A 74 -11.72 5.33 -3.92
N PRO A 75 -12.43 5.43 -5.05
CA PRO A 75 -13.77 4.86 -5.15
C PRO A 75 -13.71 3.33 -5.09
N LEU A 76 -14.67 2.72 -4.40
CA LEU A 76 -14.88 1.27 -4.41
C LEU A 76 -15.98 0.86 -5.41
N VAL A 77 -16.23 -0.45 -5.51
CA VAL A 77 -17.32 -1.00 -6.34
C VAL A 77 -18.67 -0.43 -5.92
N ASP A 78 -18.90 -0.25 -4.62
CA ASP A 78 -20.02 0.55 -4.13
C ASP A 78 -19.70 2.05 -4.30
N PRO A 79 -20.44 2.80 -5.13
CA PRO A 79 -20.19 4.22 -5.36
C PRO A 79 -20.37 5.10 -4.11
N GLN A 80 -21.06 4.59 -3.08
CA GLN A 80 -21.26 5.28 -1.81
C GLN A 80 -20.13 5.01 -0.79
N GLU A 81 -19.12 4.22 -1.17
CA GLU A 81 -18.00 3.83 -0.32
C GLU A 81 -16.68 4.24 -0.96
N GLN A 82 -15.69 4.52 -0.11
CA GLN A 82 -14.32 4.82 -0.53
C GLN A 82 -13.34 3.94 0.22
N ALA A 83 -12.28 3.54 -0.44
CA ALA A 83 -11.09 2.99 0.19
C ALA A 83 -10.27 4.15 0.77
N VAL A 84 -9.82 3.99 2.02
CA VAL A 84 -8.85 4.88 2.65
C VAL A 84 -7.53 4.15 2.73
N LEU A 85 -6.52 4.68 2.04
CA LEU A 85 -5.18 4.08 1.92
C LEU A 85 -4.15 4.98 2.58
N LEU A 86 -3.13 4.39 3.21
CA LEU A 86 -1.91 5.14 3.52
C LEU A 86 -1.24 5.54 2.21
N LYS A 87 -0.77 6.80 2.12
CA LYS A 87 -0.07 7.30 0.92
C LYS A 87 1.09 6.40 0.51
N SER A 88 1.87 5.92 1.48
CA SER A 88 3.01 5.01 1.25
C SER A 88 2.59 3.70 0.58
N LEU A 89 1.48 3.10 1.03
CA LEU A 89 0.95 1.85 0.47
C LEU A 89 0.37 2.07 -0.93
N HIS A 90 -0.41 3.12 -1.12
CA HIS A 90 -0.94 3.47 -2.44
C HIS A 90 0.19 3.71 -3.46
N THR A 91 1.24 4.44 -3.09
CA THR A 91 2.41 4.65 -3.95
C THR A 91 3.13 3.33 -4.24
N ALA A 92 3.28 2.44 -3.26
CA ALA A 92 3.90 1.14 -3.45
C ALA A 92 3.07 0.26 -4.41
N GLU A 93 1.76 0.18 -4.21
CA GLU A 93 0.82 -0.59 -5.03
C GLU A 93 0.82 -0.09 -6.48
N SER A 94 0.69 1.22 -6.68
CA SER A 94 0.78 1.85 -8.00
C SER A 94 2.12 1.55 -8.69
N GLY A 95 3.22 1.59 -7.93
CA GLY A 95 4.56 1.28 -8.45
C GLY A 95 4.71 -0.18 -8.88
N VAL A 96 4.17 -1.12 -8.09
CA VAL A 96 4.15 -2.56 -8.44
C VAL A 96 3.29 -2.78 -9.68
N ALA A 97 2.08 -2.24 -9.73
CA ALA A 97 1.18 -2.36 -10.88
C ALA A 97 1.82 -1.81 -12.16
N ALA A 98 2.48 -0.65 -12.09
CA ALA A 98 3.18 -0.05 -13.22
C ALA A 98 4.32 -0.94 -13.74
N ARG A 99 5.11 -1.54 -12.84
CA ARG A 99 6.22 -2.45 -13.21
C ARG A 99 5.71 -3.74 -13.83
N LEU A 100 4.65 -4.34 -13.27
CA LEU A 100 4.03 -5.52 -13.84
C LEU A 100 3.48 -5.23 -15.24
N ARG A 101 2.81 -4.10 -15.41
CA ARG A 101 2.33 -3.66 -16.73
C ARG A 101 3.49 -3.47 -17.71
N ALA A 102 4.59 -2.86 -17.29
CA ALA A 102 5.78 -2.71 -18.12
C ALA A 102 6.35 -4.06 -18.59
N LEU A 103 6.42 -5.05 -17.69
CA LEU A 103 6.88 -6.40 -18.04
C LEU A 103 5.94 -7.12 -19.01
N LEU A 104 4.62 -6.93 -18.87
CA LEU A 104 3.64 -7.55 -19.76
C LEU A 104 3.66 -7.00 -21.19
N ILE A 105 4.02 -5.73 -21.36
CA ILE A 105 4.02 -5.06 -22.68
C ILE A 105 5.40 -5.01 -23.33
N GLN A 106 6.47 -5.38 -22.62
CA GLN A 106 7.78 -5.47 -23.24
C GLN A 106 7.77 -6.60 -24.30
N PRO A 107 8.22 -6.32 -25.53
CA PRO A 107 8.51 -7.41 -26.46
C PRO A 107 9.58 -8.31 -25.84
N PRO A 108 9.54 -9.62 -26.08
CA PRO A 108 10.61 -10.50 -25.65
C PRO A 108 11.93 -9.93 -26.16
N LEU A 109 12.93 -9.83 -25.27
CA LEU A 109 14.27 -9.50 -25.68
C LEU A 109 14.65 -10.49 -26.80
N PRO A 110 15.13 -10.01 -27.96
CA PRO A 110 15.68 -10.91 -28.95
C PRO A 110 16.87 -11.61 -28.31
N LEU A 111 16.65 -12.86 -27.90
CA LEU A 111 17.72 -13.77 -27.53
C LEU A 111 18.35 -14.23 -28.84
N GLU A 112 19.30 -13.43 -29.33
CA GLU A 112 20.22 -13.87 -30.37
C GLU A 112 21.23 -14.83 -29.73
N ILE A 113 20.83 -16.10 -29.64
CA ILE A 113 21.77 -17.17 -29.32
C ILE A 113 22.51 -17.48 -30.63
N ASP A 114 23.81 -17.25 -30.63
CA ASP A 114 24.71 -17.85 -31.62
C ASP A 114 24.71 -19.36 -31.36
N LEU A 115 23.80 -20.06 -32.05
CA LEU A 115 23.56 -21.48 -31.86
C LEU A 115 24.82 -22.28 -32.18
N ASP A 116 25.58 -21.89 -33.20
CA ASP A 116 26.81 -22.56 -33.59
C ASP A 116 27.85 -22.45 -32.47
N ARG A 117 28.03 -21.24 -31.91
CA ARG A 117 28.93 -21.04 -30.77
C ARG A 117 28.47 -21.80 -29.52
N ALA A 118 27.16 -21.86 -29.28
CA ALA A 118 26.59 -22.57 -28.13
C ALA A 118 26.77 -24.09 -28.25
N LEU A 119 26.56 -24.64 -29.45
CA LEU A 119 26.80 -26.06 -29.74
C LEU A 119 28.29 -26.40 -29.63
N ASP A 120 29.17 -25.58 -30.22
CA ASP A 120 30.63 -25.73 -30.13
C ASP A 120 31.12 -25.73 -28.67
N TRP A 121 30.57 -24.82 -27.85
CA TRP A 121 30.89 -24.76 -26.42
C TRP A 121 30.42 -26.02 -25.70
N PHE A 122 29.21 -26.50 -25.99
CA PHE A 122 28.63 -27.68 -25.35
C PHE A 122 29.38 -28.95 -25.72
N GLU A 123 29.66 -29.18 -27.01
CA GLU A 123 30.42 -30.35 -27.49
C GLU A 123 31.84 -30.40 -26.90
N LYS A 124 32.52 -29.25 -26.76
CA LYS A 124 33.85 -29.17 -26.12
C LYS A 124 33.80 -29.46 -24.62
N THR A 125 32.76 -28.96 -23.94
CA THR A 125 32.62 -29.09 -22.49
C THR A 125 32.26 -30.53 -22.11
N GLU A 126 31.27 -31.10 -22.78
CA GLU A 126 30.76 -32.44 -22.51
C GLU A 126 31.56 -33.54 -23.24
N ARG A 127 32.46 -33.16 -24.15
CA ARG A 127 33.30 -34.08 -24.96
C ARG A 127 32.46 -35.10 -25.74
N ILE A 128 31.34 -34.64 -26.26
CA ILE A 128 30.42 -35.41 -27.10
C ILE A 128 30.28 -34.73 -28.46
N ALA A 129 29.91 -35.50 -29.48
CA ALA A 129 29.51 -34.98 -30.78
C ALA A 129 28.01 -35.22 -30.96
N LEU A 130 27.24 -34.16 -31.22
CA LEU A 130 25.82 -34.25 -31.46
C LEU A 130 25.54 -34.76 -32.88
N ALA A 131 24.50 -35.58 -33.04
CA ALA A 131 24.06 -36.01 -34.36
C ALA A 131 23.47 -34.82 -35.14
N ARG A 132 23.85 -34.69 -36.40
CA ARG A 132 23.35 -33.65 -37.32
C ARG A 132 22.08 -34.11 -38.04
#